data_AF-A0ABD1GPE5-F1
#
_entry.id   AF-A0ABD1GPE5-F1
#
_cell.length_a   1.000
_cell.length_b   1.000
_cell.length_c   1.000
_cell.angle_alpha   90.00
_cell.angle_beta   90.00
_cell.angle_gamma   90.00
#
_symmetry.space_group_name_H-M   'P 1'
#
loop_
_entity.id
_entity.type
_entity.pdbx_description
1 polymer ?
#
loop_
_entity_poly.entity_id
_entity_poly.type
_entity_poly.pdbx_seq_one_letter_code
_entity_poly.pdbx_strand_id
1 'polypeptide(L)'
;MLQSLNDKQRSAVKEIEFGALLHYNIKSIPRALARYLLENFEPISCSIALNTGDLLFLDEEDVHITLGFPMGPLPIERKKFQKNLNIKSEITKACAGGENAMVPSYIVEQLQKDKEGGQWFKWNFMILVEVALINTLADGNVRPKILDYIYDVENIKRHNWCRYVISELLKTHKSWIKKPDKVFGGPSVFVVACYVDRVVHSKKMINRCYPIVKRWTAELMKEREKLELKMEAFGLGHLYERYKKLPHEEV
;
A
#
# COMPACT_ATOMS: atom_id res chain seq x y z
N MET A 1 10.17 -10.69 -6.47
CA MET A 1 10.32 -9.52 -7.35
C MET A 1 11.17 -8.43 -6.68
N LEU A 2 10.74 -7.82 -5.56
CA LEU A 2 11.58 -6.80 -4.90
C LEU A 2 12.92 -7.35 -4.38
N GLN A 3 12.94 -8.62 -3.96
CA GLN A 3 14.17 -9.31 -3.54
C GLN A 3 15.17 -9.56 -4.70
N SER A 4 14.71 -9.59 -5.95
CA SER A 4 15.56 -9.83 -7.13
C SER A 4 16.12 -8.54 -7.75
N LEU A 5 15.91 -7.39 -7.10
CA LEU A 5 16.48 -6.11 -7.55
C LEU A 5 17.97 -6.06 -7.26
N ASN A 6 18.76 -5.57 -8.22
CA ASN A 6 20.19 -5.30 -8.07
C ASN A 6 20.44 -4.01 -7.27
N ASP A 7 21.71 -3.70 -7.01
CA ASP A 7 22.07 -2.56 -6.16
C ASP A 7 21.65 -1.21 -6.75
N LYS A 8 21.80 -1.01 -8.07
CA LYS A 8 21.37 0.23 -8.73
C LYS A 8 19.85 0.45 -8.62
N GLN A 9 19.07 -0.61 -8.85
CA GLN A 9 17.62 -0.59 -8.71
C GLN A 9 17.20 -0.32 -7.25
N ARG A 10 17.89 -0.94 -6.27
CA ARG A 10 17.65 -0.70 -4.85
C ARG A 10 17.96 0.76 -4.47
N SER A 11 19.07 1.31 -4.93
CA SER A 11 19.41 2.73 -4.73
C SER A 11 18.34 3.63 -5.33
N ALA A 12 17.85 3.33 -6.54
CA ALA A 12 16.78 4.11 -7.17
C ALA A 12 15.48 4.13 -6.36
N VAL A 13 15.10 3.02 -5.72
CA VAL A 13 13.95 2.95 -4.80
C VAL A 13 14.18 3.80 -3.55
N LYS A 14 15.39 3.78 -2.99
CA LYS A 14 15.77 4.59 -1.83
C LYS A 14 15.76 6.09 -2.16
N GLU A 15 16.28 6.48 -3.32
CA GLU A 15 16.36 7.88 -3.77
C GLU A 15 15.00 8.58 -3.86
N ILE A 16 13.93 7.82 -4.14
CA ILE A 16 12.55 8.33 -4.20
C ILE A 16 11.79 8.19 -2.86
N GLU A 17 12.49 7.83 -1.78
CA GLU A 17 11.95 7.62 -0.42
C GLU A 17 10.96 6.45 -0.30
N PHE A 18 11.15 5.38 -1.09
CA PHE A 18 10.37 4.13 -1.01
C PHE A 18 11.21 2.91 -0.56
N GLY A 19 12.41 3.15 -0.02
CA GLY A 19 13.37 2.12 0.43
C GLY A 19 12.75 1.05 1.34
N ALA A 20 11.79 1.44 2.16
CA ALA A 20 11.10 0.60 3.13
C ALA A 20 10.42 -0.61 2.46
N LEU A 21 9.94 -0.43 1.23
CA LEU A 21 9.32 -1.50 0.44
C LEU A 21 10.32 -2.57 -0.02
N LEU A 22 11.63 -2.32 -0.02
CA LEU A 22 12.63 -3.34 -0.35
C LEU A 22 12.58 -4.54 0.62
N HIS A 23 12.01 -4.34 1.81
CA HIS A 23 11.78 -5.38 2.81
C HIS A 23 10.37 -5.98 2.79
N TYR A 24 9.50 -5.54 1.87
CA TYR A 24 8.13 -6.00 1.75
C TYR A 24 8.07 -7.49 1.37
N ASN A 25 7.31 -8.28 2.12
CA ASN A 25 7.18 -9.74 1.90
C ASN A 25 5.74 -10.28 2.01
N ILE A 26 4.72 -9.40 1.94
CA ILE A 26 3.31 -9.82 2.01
C ILE A 26 2.85 -10.22 0.61
N LYS A 27 2.82 -11.52 0.34
CA LYS A 27 2.39 -12.07 -0.97
C LYS A 27 0.87 -12.12 -1.15
N SER A 28 0.13 -12.18 -0.05
CA SER A 28 -1.33 -12.20 -0.02
C SER A 28 -1.83 -11.80 1.37
N ILE A 29 -3.10 -11.39 1.44
CA ILE A 29 -3.78 -11.04 2.68
C ILE A 29 -4.91 -12.04 2.99
N PRO A 30 -5.17 -12.32 4.28
CA PRO A 30 -6.31 -13.12 4.73
C PRO A 30 -7.65 -12.47 4.37
N ARG A 31 -8.47 -13.15 3.57
CA ARG A 31 -9.69 -12.59 2.97
C ARG A 31 -10.81 -12.33 3.99
N ALA A 32 -11.03 -13.23 4.94
CA ALA A 32 -12.08 -13.06 5.95
C ALA A 32 -11.70 -11.94 6.93
N LEU A 33 -10.42 -11.88 7.33
CA LEU A 33 -9.94 -10.77 8.15
C LEU A 33 -10.05 -9.43 7.40
N ALA A 34 -9.56 -9.36 6.16
CA ALA A 34 -9.68 -8.13 5.36
C ALA A 34 -11.15 -7.70 5.20
N ARG A 35 -12.06 -8.65 4.97
CA ARG A 35 -13.48 -8.38 4.87
C ARG A 35 -14.07 -7.82 6.17
N TYR A 36 -13.78 -8.46 7.32
CA TYR A 36 -14.22 -7.96 8.63
C TYR A 36 -13.78 -6.51 8.86
N LEU A 37 -12.51 -6.19 8.57
CA LEU A 37 -11.98 -4.84 8.78
C LEU A 37 -12.69 -3.80 7.89
N LEU A 38 -13.00 -4.16 6.65
CA LEU A 38 -13.70 -3.27 5.72
C LEU A 38 -15.19 -3.10 6.08
N GLU A 39 -15.84 -4.15 6.57
CA GLU A 39 -17.23 -4.09 7.03
C GLU A 39 -17.39 -3.25 8.31
N ASN A 40 -16.36 -3.20 9.16
CA ASN A 40 -16.34 -2.43 10.41
C ASN A 40 -15.63 -1.07 10.28
N PHE A 41 -15.26 -0.65 9.07
CA PHE A 41 -14.61 0.64 8.82
C PHE A 41 -15.64 1.77 8.71
N GLU A 42 -15.49 2.80 9.54
CA GLU A 42 -16.28 4.03 9.53
C GLU A 42 -15.49 5.15 8.83
N PRO A 43 -15.93 5.61 7.64
CA PRO A 43 -15.19 6.60 6.85
C PRO A 43 -15.16 8.01 7.45
N ILE A 44 -16.10 8.40 8.33
CA ILE A 44 -16.12 9.76 8.89
C ILE A 44 -14.97 9.96 9.88
N SER A 45 -14.83 9.04 10.84
CA SER A 45 -13.75 9.05 11.84
C SER A 45 -12.46 8.41 11.33
N CYS A 46 -12.50 7.77 10.14
CA CYS A 46 -11.41 6.98 9.59
C CYS A 46 -10.90 5.93 10.60
N SER A 47 -11.83 5.12 11.12
CA SER A 47 -11.53 4.15 12.17
C SER A 47 -12.23 2.81 11.93
N ILE A 48 -11.68 1.75 12.53
CA ILE A 48 -12.31 0.43 12.55
C ILE A 48 -12.79 0.16 13.97
N ALA A 49 -14.09 -0.15 14.11
CA ALA A 49 -14.65 -0.57 15.38
C ALA A 49 -14.18 -1.99 15.71
N LEU A 50 -13.56 -2.17 16.88
CA LEU A 50 -13.15 -3.47 17.39
C LEU A 50 -14.25 -4.06 18.27
N ASN A 51 -14.27 -5.40 18.36
CA ASN A 51 -15.22 -6.09 19.22
C ASN A 51 -14.95 -5.89 20.73
N THR A 52 -13.79 -5.34 21.10
CA THR A 52 -13.52 -4.85 22.47
C THR A 52 -14.26 -3.55 22.80
N GLY A 53 -14.78 -2.83 21.81
CA GLY A 53 -15.32 -1.48 21.94
C GLY A 53 -14.30 -0.37 21.62
N ASP A 54 -13.03 -0.71 21.43
CA ASP A 54 -11.99 0.25 21.03
C ASP A 54 -12.10 0.64 19.55
N LEU A 55 -11.53 1.80 19.20
CA LEU A 55 -11.45 2.29 17.83
C LEU A 55 -10.01 2.28 17.33
N LEU A 56 -9.75 1.50 16.27
CA LEU A 56 -8.48 1.57 15.55
C LEU A 56 -8.53 2.70 14.52
N PHE A 57 -7.99 3.86 14.87
CA PHE A 57 -7.85 4.99 13.95
C PHE A 57 -6.77 4.73 12.89
N LEU A 58 -7.03 5.19 11.67
CA LEU A 58 -6.12 5.11 10.53
C LEU A 58 -5.86 6.51 9.98
N ASP A 59 -4.61 6.97 10.04
CA ASP A 59 -4.21 8.25 9.45
C ASP A 59 -2.91 8.15 8.63
N GLU A 60 -2.39 9.32 8.24
CA GLU A 60 -1.17 9.42 7.45
C GLU A 60 0.05 8.83 8.19
N GLU A 61 0.12 8.99 9.50
CA GLU A 61 1.19 8.44 10.33
C GLU A 61 1.11 6.91 10.39
N ASP A 62 -0.10 6.36 10.52
CA ASP A 62 -0.30 4.91 10.44
C ASP A 62 0.16 4.35 9.08
N VAL A 63 -0.07 5.07 7.96
CA VAL A 63 0.45 4.65 6.64
C VAL A 63 1.98 4.70 6.60
N HIS A 64 2.58 5.79 7.10
CA HIS A 64 4.03 5.95 7.12
C HIS A 64 4.70 4.83 7.94
N ILE A 65 4.25 4.59 9.17
CA ILE A 65 4.80 3.55 10.04
C ILE A 65 4.58 2.16 9.43
N THR A 66 3.43 1.94 8.77
CA THR A 66 3.07 0.64 8.24
C THR A 66 3.83 0.29 6.97
N LEU A 67 3.84 1.17 5.97
CA LEU A 67 4.37 0.93 4.63
C LEU A 67 5.73 1.61 4.37
N GLY A 68 6.08 2.61 5.17
CA GLY A 68 7.26 3.45 4.97
C GLY A 68 7.14 4.44 3.83
N PHE A 69 5.92 4.90 3.52
CA PHE A 69 5.68 5.85 2.43
C PHE A 69 6.08 7.28 2.82
N PRO A 70 6.48 8.13 1.86
CA PRO A 70 6.81 9.52 2.16
C PRO A 70 5.58 10.30 2.63
N MET A 71 5.77 11.14 3.66
CA MET A 71 4.79 12.12 4.14
C MET A 71 5.25 13.53 3.80
N GLY A 72 5.47 13.78 2.51
CA GLY A 72 5.97 15.06 2.03
C GLY A 72 4.93 16.18 2.10
N PRO A 73 5.33 17.45 1.88
CA PRO A 73 4.44 18.60 1.98
C PRO A 73 3.50 18.76 0.76
N LEU A 74 3.80 18.13 -0.38
CA LEU A 74 3.04 18.34 -1.61
C LEU A 74 1.84 17.37 -1.69
N PRO A 75 0.59 17.84 -1.82
CA PRO A 75 -0.56 16.95 -1.89
C PRO A 75 -0.61 16.19 -3.23
N ILE A 76 -1.14 14.97 -3.19
CA ILE A 76 -1.57 14.21 -4.38
C ILE A 76 -3.09 14.35 -4.47
N GLU A 77 -3.55 15.27 -5.31
CA GLU A 77 -4.98 15.51 -5.49
C GLU A 77 -5.51 14.77 -6.71
N ARG A 78 -6.67 14.14 -6.59
CA ARG A 78 -7.47 13.85 -7.77
C ARG A 78 -8.08 15.17 -8.26
N LYS A 79 -7.28 16.09 -8.81
CA LYS A 79 -7.86 17.18 -9.62
C LYS A 79 -8.64 16.53 -10.76
N LYS A 80 -9.68 17.20 -11.25
CA LYS A 80 -10.26 16.85 -12.56
C LYS A 80 -9.09 16.87 -13.54
N PHE A 81 -8.61 15.68 -13.89
CA PHE A 81 -7.57 15.36 -14.86
C PHE A 81 -7.23 16.58 -15.72
N GLN A 82 -6.19 17.34 -15.36
CA GLN A 82 -5.71 18.34 -16.30
C GLN A 82 -5.03 17.56 -17.41
N LYS A 83 -5.49 17.77 -18.65
CA LYS A 83 -5.05 17.13 -19.89
C LYS A 83 -3.57 17.39 -20.17
N ASN A 84 -2.63 16.92 -19.35
CA ASN A 84 -1.28 16.68 -19.84
C ASN A 84 -1.26 15.34 -20.56
N LEU A 85 -2.05 15.28 -21.66
CA LEU A 85 -2.13 14.12 -22.56
C LEU A 85 -0.75 13.70 -23.04
N ASN A 86 0.17 14.66 -23.16
CA ASN A 86 1.57 14.42 -23.54
C ASN A 86 2.28 13.56 -22.48
N ILE A 87 2.33 13.99 -21.22
CA ILE A 87 2.93 13.22 -20.11
C ILE A 87 2.32 11.83 -20.00
N LYS A 88 0.99 11.74 -20.04
CA LYS A 88 0.31 10.45 -19.99
C LYS A 88 0.71 9.57 -21.16
N SER A 89 0.71 10.11 -22.38
CA SER A 89 1.11 9.36 -23.56
C SER A 89 2.58 8.94 -23.49
N GLU A 90 3.46 9.77 -22.96
CA GLU A 90 4.88 9.49 -22.79
C GLU A 90 5.10 8.36 -21.78
N ILE A 91 4.58 8.49 -20.55
CA ILE A 91 4.74 7.45 -19.53
C ILE A 91 3.97 6.17 -19.91
N THR A 92 2.84 6.27 -20.59
CA THR A 92 2.09 5.09 -21.05
C THR A 92 2.82 4.38 -22.19
N LYS A 93 3.29 5.09 -23.23
CA LYS A 93 4.09 4.51 -24.31
C LYS A 93 5.41 3.95 -23.82
N ALA A 94 5.95 4.59 -22.78
CA ALA A 94 7.07 4.07 -22.03
C ALA A 94 6.66 2.72 -21.39
N CYS A 95 5.80 2.78 -20.39
CA CYS A 95 5.57 1.65 -19.50
C CYS A 95 4.64 0.56 -20.06
N ALA A 96 3.98 0.79 -21.19
CA ALA A 96 3.22 -0.19 -21.96
C ALA A 96 3.83 -0.23 -23.36
N GLY A 97 4.33 -1.39 -23.78
CA GLY A 97 5.04 -1.59 -25.05
C GLY A 97 4.18 -1.47 -26.31
N GLY A 98 3.35 -0.43 -26.42
CA GLY A 98 2.43 -0.15 -27.52
C GLY A 98 1.03 0.25 -27.05
N GLU A 99 0.05 0.13 -27.96
CA GLU A 99 -1.37 0.48 -27.74
C GLU A 99 -2.15 -0.53 -26.87
N ASN A 100 -1.52 -1.59 -26.39
CA ASN A 100 -2.18 -2.62 -25.57
C ASN A 100 -2.35 -2.17 -24.11
N ALA A 101 -3.40 -2.70 -23.46
CA ALA A 101 -3.67 -2.45 -22.05
C ALA A 101 -2.48 -2.89 -21.17
N MET A 102 -2.01 -1.97 -20.32
CA MET A 102 -0.95 -2.25 -19.35
C MET A 102 -1.47 -3.27 -18.33
N VAL A 103 -0.70 -4.33 -18.09
CA VAL A 103 -0.99 -5.38 -17.10
C VAL A 103 0.14 -5.48 -16.07
N PRO A 104 -0.14 -5.90 -14.82
CA PRO A 104 0.89 -5.97 -13.77
C PRO A 104 2.11 -6.81 -14.13
N SER A 105 1.92 -7.93 -14.85
CA SER A 105 3.02 -8.80 -15.30
C SER A 105 3.99 -8.08 -16.24
N TYR A 106 3.48 -7.22 -17.12
CA TYR A 106 4.31 -6.44 -18.04
C TYR A 106 5.18 -5.43 -17.28
N ILE A 107 4.61 -4.71 -16.31
CA ILE A 107 5.36 -3.75 -15.47
C ILE A 107 6.48 -4.47 -14.71
N VAL A 108 6.19 -5.66 -14.16
CA VAL A 108 7.19 -6.48 -13.47
C VAL A 108 8.32 -6.90 -14.41
N GLU A 109 7.99 -7.29 -15.64
CA GLU A 109 9.00 -7.62 -16.66
C GLU A 109 9.88 -6.41 -17.00
N GLN A 110 9.27 -5.22 -17.19
CA GLN A 110 10.02 -3.99 -17.46
C GLN A 110 10.96 -3.61 -16.30
N LEU A 111 10.47 -3.73 -15.06
CA LEU A 111 11.29 -3.52 -13.87
C LEU A 111 12.48 -4.48 -13.82
N GLN A 112 12.30 -5.74 -14.23
CA GLN A 112 13.38 -6.71 -14.24
C GLN A 112 14.41 -6.46 -15.36
N LYS A 113 13.98 -5.88 -16.50
CA LYS A 113 14.86 -5.56 -17.63
C LYS A 113 15.74 -4.33 -17.39
N ASP A 114 15.22 -3.29 -16.73
CA ASP A 114 16.00 -2.08 -16.42
C ASP A 114 16.99 -2.35 -15.29
N LYS A 115 18.27 -2.54 -15.63
CA LYS A 115 19.34 -2.79 -14.66
C LYS A 115 19.99 -1.54 -14.09
N GLU A 116 19.67 -0.37 -14.65
CA GLU A 116 20.34 0.89 -14.33
C GLU A 116 19.62 1.68 -13.24
N GLY A 117 18.32 1.44 -13.01
CA GLY A 117 17.57 2.13 -11.96
C GLY A 117 17.25 3.58 -12.30
N GLY A 118 17.21 3.91 -13.60
CA GLY A 118 16.94 5.27 -14.08
C GLY A 118 15.49 5.72 -13.88
N GLN A 119 15.14 6.82 -14.55
CA GLN A 119 13.79 7.38 -14.54
C GLN A 119 12.71 6.36 -14.93
N TRP A 120 13.01 5.53 -15.94
CA TRP A 120 12.12 4.48 -16.40
C TRP A 120 11.78 3.45 -15.32
N PHE A 121 12.80 2.95 -14.63
CA PHE A 121 12.63 2.06 -13.50
C PHE A 121 11.76 2.69 -12.42
N LYS A 122 12.03 3.95 -12.04
CA LYS A 122 11.27 4.67 -11.01
C LYS A 122 9.79 4.82 -11.39
N TRP A 123 9.48 5.13 -12.65
CA TRP A 123 8.11 5.19 -13.13
C TRP A 123 7.38 3.85 -13.02
N ASN A 124 7.97 2.79 -13.55
CA ASN A 124 7.37 1.45 -13.48
C ASN A 124 7.20 0.98 -12.03
N PHE A 125 8.16 1.32 -11.16
CA PHE A 125 8.13 0.96 -9.75
C PHE A 125 6.94 1.63 -9.06
N MET A 126 6.77 2.95 -9.26
CA MET A 126 5.67 3.69 -8.67
C MET A 126 4.31 3.28 -9.20
N ILE A 127 4.20 3.00 -10.51
CA ILE A 127 2.98 2.44 -11.09
C ILE A 127 2.64 1.11 -10.43
N LEU A 128 3.63 0.24 -10.22
CA LEU A 128 3.43 -1.03 -9.54
C LEU A 128 2.97 -0.85 -8.10
N VAL A 129 3.57 0.09 -7.35
CA VAL A 129 3.16 0.45 -5.98
C VAL A 129 1.70 0.87 -5.95
N GLU A 130 1.26 1.74 -6.87
CA GLU A 130 -0.14 2.16 -6.94
C GLU A 130 -1.07 0.96 -7.14
N VAL A 131 -0.83 0.14 -8.17
CA VAL A 131 -1.77 -0.94 -8.52
C VAL A 131 -1.75 -2.11 -7.55
N ALA A 132 -0.63 -2.34 -6.86
CA ALA A 132 -0.48 -3.46 -5.93
C ALA A 132 -0.92 -3.11 -4.49
N LEU A 133 -0.68 -1.87 -4.04
CA LEU A 133 -0.84 -1.49 -2.63
C LEU A 133 -1.91 -0.44 -2.38
N ILE A 134 -2.32 0.34 -3.39
CA ILE A 134 -3.17 1.51 -3.18
C ILE A 134 -4.52 1.38 -3.89
N ASN A 135 -4.49 1.00 -5.18
CA ASN A 135 -5.62 1.09 -6.08
C ASN A 135 -5.58 -0.03 -7.13
N THR A 136 -6.04 -1.20 -6.74
CA THR A 136 -6.11 -2.38 -7.60
C THR A 136 -7.43 -2.41 -8.36
N LEU A 137 -7.36 -2.61 -9.67
CA LEU A 137 -8.54 -2.76 -10.51
C LEU A 137 -8.90 -4.25 -10.66
N ALA A 138 -10.17 -4.55 -10.46
CA ALA A 138 -10.66 -5.93 -10.50
C ALA A 138 -10.64 -6.56 -11.90
N ASP A 139 -10.52 -5.75 -12.96
CA ASP A 139 -10.49 -6.21 -14.35
C ASP A 139 -9.06 -6.57 -14.84
N GLY A 140 -8.06 -6.54 -13.97
CA GLY A 140 -6.68 -6.92 -14.29
C GLY A 140 -5.89 -5.87 -15.08
N ASN A 141 -6.52 -4.77 -15.47
CA ASN A 141 -5.88 -3.69 -16.22
C ASN A 141 -5.24 -2.67 -15.28
N VAL A 142 -4.16 -2.04 -15.73
CA VAL A 142 -3.48 -0.96 -15.02
C VAL A 142 -3.90 0.38 -15.61
N ARG A 143 -4.48 1.25 -14.77
CA ARG A 143 -4.83 2.62 -15.11
C ARG A 143 -4.33 3.55 -14.00
N PRO A 144 -3.02 3.91 -14.02
CA PRO A 144 -2.40 4.67 -12.94
C PRO A 144 -3.00 6.07 -12.86
N LYS A 145 -3.26 6.54 -11.65
CA LYS A 145 -3.79 7.89 -11.37
C LYS A 145 -2.69 8.84 -10.90
N ILE A 146 -1.45 8.35 -10.80
CA ILE A 146 -0.31 9.09 -10.26
C ILE A 146 0.64 9.64 -11.33
N LEU A 147 0.34 9.47 -12.63
CA LEU A 147 1.28 9.78 -13.71
C LEU A 147 1.82 11.22 -13.66
N ASP A 148 0.96 12.19 -13.37
CA ASP A 148 1.34 13.60 -13.26
C ASP A 148 2.26 13.89 -12.06
N TYR A 149 2.26 13.00 -11.05
CA TYR A 149 3.02 13.11 -9.81
C TYR A 149 4.33 12.34 -9.81
N ILE A 150 4.53 11.46 -10.79
CA ILE A 150 5.76 10.66 -10.93
C ILE A 150 6.60 11.07 -12.14
N TYR A 151 6.07 11.92 -13.03
CA TYR A 151 6.79 12.38 -14.21
C TYR A 151 8.17 12.94 -13.84
N ASP A 152 8.19 13.88 -12.89
CA ASP A 152 9.42 14.36 -12.27
C ASP A 152 9.79 13.45 -11.08
N VAL A 153 10.77 12.58 -11.32
CA VAL A 153 11.21 11.59 -10.34
C VAL A 153 11.87 12.21 -9.11
N GLU A 154 12.38 13.44 -9.19
CA GLU A 154 12.98 14.14 -8.05
C GLU A 154 11.92 14.62 -7.06
N ASN A 155 10.72 14.92 -7.57
CA ASN A 155 9.59 15.38 -6.76
C ASN A 155 8.77 14.24 -6.14
N ILE A 156 8.95 12.98 -6.55
CA ILE A 156 8.24 11.81 -5.99
C ILE A 156 8.31 11.81 -4.45
N LYS A 157 9.50 11.98 -3.88
CA LYS A 157 9.72 11.99 -2.43
C LYS A 157 9.05 13.16 -1.68
N ARG A 158 8.72 14.24 -2.38
CA ARG A 158 8.11 15.45 -1.79
C ARG A 158 6.60 15.37 -1.73
N HIS A 159 5.99 14.37 -2.38
CA HIS A 159 4.56 14.14 -2.33
C HIS A 159 4.12 13.42 -1.06
N ASN A 160 2.92 13.74 -0.59
CA ASN A 160 2.28 13.07 0.54
C ASN A 160 1.56 11.80 0.06
N TRP A 161 2.32 10.71 -0.05
CA TRP A 161 1.80 9.40 -0.42
C TRP A 161 0.94 8.78 0.70
N CYS A 162 1.22 9.12 1.95
CA CYS A 162 0.45 8.68 3.10
C CYS A 162 -1.00 9.18 3.03
N ARG A 163 -1.17 10.49 2.81
CA ARG A 163 -2.47 11.12 2.57
C ARG A 163 -3.18 10.54 1.35
N TYR A 164 -2.43 10.23 0.30
CA TYR A 164 -2.98 9.60 -0.90
C TYR A 164 -3.59 8.23 -0.59
N VAL A 165 -2.91 7.37 0.17
CA VAL A 165 -3.42 6.06 0.62
C VAL A 165 -4.72 6.22 1.40
N ILE A 166 -4.78 7.12 2.39
CA ILE A 166 -6.00 7.37 3.17
C ILE A 166 -7.14 7.88 2.27
N SER A 167 -6.85 8.82 1.36
CA SER A 167 -7.85 9.31 0.41
C SER A 167 -8.39 8.19 -0.49
N GLU A 168 -7.53 7.28 -0.94
CA GLU A 168 -7.94 6.16 -1.77
C GLU A 168 -8.76 5.14 -0.97
N LEU A 169 -8.40 4.83 0.28
CA LEU A 169 -9.20 4.01 1.20
C LEU A 169 -10.64 4.53 1.31
N LEU A 170 -10.80 5.82 1.62
CA LEU A 170 -12.12 6.45 1.77
C LEU A 170 -12.93 6.38 0.46
N LYS A 171 -12.29 6.66 -0.68
CA LYS A 171 -12.96 6.66 -2.00
C LYS A 171 -13.37 5.26 -2.45
N THR A 172 -12.50 4.28 -2.29
CA THR A 172 -12.78 2.90 -2.69
C THR A 172 -13.80 2.27 -1.76
N HIS A 173 -13.74 2.56 -0.45
CA HIS A 173 -14.72 2.04 0.53
C HIS A 173 -16.13 2.57 0.26
N LYS A 174 -16.27 3.89 0.05
CA LYS A 174 -17.53 4.52 -0.37
C LYS A 174 -18.13 3.90 -1.64
N SER A 175 -17.29 3.41 -2.55
CA SER A 175 -17.74 2.75 -3.78
C SER A 175 -18.11 1.28 -3.53
N TRP A 176 -17.32 0.59 -2.70
CA TRP A 176 -17.45 -0.83 -2.39
C TRP A 176 -18.66 -1.14 -1.52
N ILE A 177 -19.01 -0.30 -0.54
CA ILE A 177 -20.18 -0.52 0.32
C ILE A 177 -21.50 -0.59 -0.47
N LYS A 178 -21.53 0.01 -1.67
CA LYS A 178 -22.68 -0.06 -2.58
C LYS A 178 -22.78 -1.39 -3.33
N LYS A 179 -21.68 -2.15 -3.41
CA LYS A 179 -21.52 -3.43 -4.14
C LYS A 179 -20.53 -4.35 -3.40
N PRO A 180 -20.85 -4.80 -2.17
CA PRO A 180 -19.92 -5.51 -1.28
C PRO A 180 -19.60 -6.95 -1.73
N ASP A 181 -20.29 -7.44 -2.76
CA ASP A 181 -19.99 -8.68 -3.49
C ASP A 181 -18.74 -8.54 -4.38
N LYS A 182 -18.37 -7.31 -4.77
CA LYS A 182 -17.20 -7.05 -5.59
C LYS A 182 -15.92 -7.06 -4.76
N VAL A 183 -14.81 -7.36 -5.44
CA VAL A 183 -13.48 -7.25 -4.85
C VAL A 183 -13.22 -5.80 -4.46
N PHE A 184 -12.78 -5.58 -3.23
CA PHE A 184 -12.35 -4.26 -2.77
C PHE A 184 -10.99 -3.92 -3.40
N GLY A 185 -10.96 -2.83 -4.18
CA GLY A 185 -9.76 -2.39 -4.91
C GLY A 185 -8.89 -1.37 -4.18
N GLY A 186 -9.16 -1.09 -2.90
CA GLY A 186 -8.39 -0.11 -2.12
C GLY A 186 -7.17 -0.69 -1.41
N PRO A 187 -6.55 0.09 -0.49
CA PRO A 187 -5.29 -0.25 0.17
C PRO A 187 -5.46 -1.29 1.29
N SER A 188 -5.88 -2.49 0.91
CA SER A 188 -6.20 -3.59 1.84
C SER A 188 -4.99 -4.05 2.65
N VAL A 189 -3.80 -4.04 2.03
CA VAL A 189 -2.55 -4.43 2.69
C VAL A 189 -2.26 -3.51 3.86
N PHE A 190 -2.44 -2.19 3.68
CA PHE A 190 -2.29 -1.21 4.76
C PHE A 190 -3.28 -1.50 5.91
N VAL A 191 -4.56 -1.65 5.59
CA VAL A 191 -5.62 -1.88 6.59
C VAL A 191 -5.34 -3.14 7.42
N VAL A 192 -5.03 -4.26 6.75
CA VAL A 192 -4.72 -5.53 7.43
C VAL A 192 -3.43 -5.43 8.23
N ALA A 193 -2.36 -4.86 7.66
CA ALA A 193 -1.06 -4.73 8.33
C ALA A 193 -1.15 -3.86 9.60
N CYS A 194 -1.88 -2.74 9.54
CA CYS A 194 -2.12 -1.87 10.69
C CYS A 194 -2.89 -2.62 11.80
N TYR A 195 -3.93 -3.37 11.42
CA TYR A 195 -4.70 -4.18 12.37
C TYR A 195 -3.87 -5.25 13.06
N VAL A 196 -3.12 -6.06 12.30
CA VAL A 196 -2.38 -7.18 12.89
C VAL A 196 -1.22 -6.70 13.79
N ASP A 197 -0.66 -5.52 13.52
CA ASP A 197 0.35 -4.88 14.36
C ASP A 197 -0.22 -4.28 15.64
N ARG A 198 -1.32 -3.53 15.54
CA ARG A 198 -1.86 -2.76 16.67
C ARG A 198 -2.84 -3.53 17.54
N VAL A 199 -3.55 -4.52 17.01
CA VAL A 199 -4.46 -5.36 17.80
C VAL A 199 -3.70 -6.60 18.22
N VAL A 200 -3.23 -6.66 19.48
CA VAL A 200 -2.33 -7.71 19.97
C VAL A 200 -3.09 -8.76 20.76
N HIS A 201 -2.82 -10.03 20.48
CA HIS A 201 -3.34 -11.17 21.25
C HIS A 201 -2.23 -11.72 22.15
N SER A 202 -2.54 -11.98 23.43
CA SER A 202 -1.58 -12.44 24.45
C SER A 202 -0.82 -13.72 24.10
N LYS A 203 -1.35 -14.52 23.15
CA LYS A 203 -0.80 -15.83 22.76
C LYS A 203 0.37 -15.76 21.77
N LYS A 204 0.56 -14.65 21.03
CA LYS A 204 1.64 -14.53 20.04
C LYS A 204 2.02 -13.08 19.80
N MET A 205 3.15 -12.68 20.38
CA MET A 205 3.74 -11.35 20.18
C MET A 205 4.75 -11.41 19.04
N ILE A 206 4.58 -10.54 18.05
CA ILE A 206 5.57 -10.31 16.99
C ILE A 206 6.31 -9.03 17.35
N ASN A 207 7.66 -9.08 17.32
CA ASN A 207 8.47 -7.90 17.57
C ASN A 207 8.24 -6.86 16.48
N ARG A 208 7.62 -5.74 16.87
CA ARG A 208 7.32 -4.60 15.99
C ARG A 208 8.63 -3.94 15.54
N CYS A 209 8.69 -3.53 14.27
CA CYS A 209 9.78 -2.73 13.73
C CYS A 209 9.28 -1.88 12.56
N TYR A 210 10.05 -0.88 12.17
CA TYR A 210 9.77 -0.08 10.99
C TYR A 210 10.37 -0.70 9.70
N PRO A 211 9.64 -0.66 8.56
CA PRO A 211 8.19 -0.51 8.48
C PRO A 211 7.49 -1.78 8.98
N ILE A 212 6.23 -1.69 9.42
CA ILE A 212 5.48 -2.85 9.95
C ILE A 212 5.46 -4.02 8.94
N VAL A 213 5.28 -3.72 7.65
CA VAL A 213 5.22 -4.75 6.59
C VAL A 213 6.51 -5.57 6.41
N LYS A 214 7.62 -5.16 7.04
CA LYS A 214 8.87 -5.94 7.09
C LYS A 214 8.74 -7.22 7.92
N ARG A 215 7.90 -7.22 8.96
CA ARG A 215 7.77 -8.36 9.89
C ARG A 215 6.63 -9.29 9.54
N TRP A 216 5.60 -8.77 8.90
CA TRP A 216 4.42 -9.56 8.57
C TRP A 216 4.58 -10.25 7.21
N THR A 217 4.25 -11.53 7.20
CA THR A 217 4.17 -12.34 5.97
C THR A 217 2.75 -12.83 5.75
N ALA A 218 2.47 -13.35 4.55
CA ALA A 218 1.17 -13.96 4.24
C ALA A 218 0.83 -15.09 5.22
N GLU A 219 1.83 -15.89 5.60
CA GLU A 219 1.71 -16.99 6.55
C GLU A 219 1.32 -16.49 7.95
N LEU A 220 2.02 -15.48 8.48
CA LEU A 220 1.72 -14.91 9.80
C LEU A 220 0.33 -14.26 9.84
N MET A 221 -0.06 -13.53 8.79
CA MET A 221 -1.39 -12.94 8.68
C MET A 221 -2.47 -14.02 8.57
N LYS A 222 -2.20 -15.13 7.87
CA LYS A 222 -3.14 -16.25 7.76
C LYS A 222 -3.28 -17.02 9.06
N GLU A 223 -2.19 -17.20 9.81
CA GLU A 223 -2.23 -17.74 11.17
C GLU A 223 -3.06 -16.86 12.10
N ARG A 224 -2.92 -15.54 11.98
CA ARG A 224 -3.70 -14.57 12.73
C ARG A 224 -5.20 -14.72 12.44
N GLU A 225 -5.59 -14.78 11.16
CA GLU A 225 -6.99 -15.02 10.77
C GLU A 225 -7.52 -16.34 11.35
N LYS A 226 -6.75 -17.43 11.27
CA LYS A 226 -7.16 -18.73 11.83
C LYS A 226 -7.33 -18.70 13.34
N LEU A 227 -6.49 -17.95 14.05
CA LEU A 227 -6.57 -17.83 15.51
C LEU A 227 -7.83 -17.09 15.94
N GLU A 228 -8.16 -15.97 15.28
CA GLU A 228 -9.36 -15.20 15.61
C GLU A 228 -10.65 -15.91 15.18
N LEU A 229 -10.65 -16.62 14.04
CA LEU A 229 -11.79 -17.47 13.66
C LEU A 229 -12.05 -18.58 14.68
N LYS A 230 -11.02 -19.13 15.34
CA LYS A 230 -11.18 -20.10 16.43
C LYS A 230 -11.72 -19.47 17.72
N MET A 231 -11.61 -18.15 17.87
CA MET A 231 -12.22 -17.38 18.95
C MET A 231 -13.63 -16.91 18.60
N GLU A 232 -14.16 -17.34 17.45
CA GLU A 232 -15.50 -17.01 16.92
C GLU A 232 -15.73 -15.52 16.63
N ALA A 233 -14.70 -14.68 16.77
CA ALA A 233 -14.78 -13.25 16.54
C ALA A 233 -13.41 -12.65 16.22
N PHE A 234 -13.41 -11.67 15.30
CA PHE A 234 -12.27 -10.80 15.10
C PHE A 234 -12.31 -9.61 16.08
N GLY A 235 -11.18 -8.93 16.27
CA GLY A 235 -11.13 -7.64 16.99
C GLY A 235 -11.21 -7.77 18.51
N LEU A 236 -10.84 -8.92 19.09
CA LEU A 236 -10.83 -9.17 20.54
C LEU A 236 -9.47 -8.91 21.21
N GLY A 237 -8.45 -8.49 20.44
CA GLY A 237 -7.13 -8.20 20.98
C GLY A 237 -7.03 -6.83 21.65
N HIS A 238 -5.99 -6.63 22.45
CA HIS A 238 -5.71 -5.34 23.08
C HIS A 238 -5.16 -4.36 22.02
N LEU A 239 -5.71 -3.15 21.96
CA LEU A 239 -5.23 -2.11 21.06
C LEU A 239 -3.94 -1.46 21.61
N TYR A 240 -2.87 -1.53 20.84
CA TYR A 240 -1.57 -0.95 21.17
C TYR A 240 -1.41 0.42 20.50
N GLU A 241 -0.64 1.26 21.16
CA GLU A 241 -0.16 2.53 20.61
C GLU A 241 0.64 2.33 19.31
N ARG A 242 0.76 3.41 18.54
CA ARG A 242 1.58 3.43 17.32
C ARG A 242 3.02 3.03 17.61
N TYR A 243 3.64 2.35 16.65
CA TYR A 243 5.05 2.01 16.76
C TYR A 243 5.88 3.28 16.60
N LYS A 244 6.79 3.52 17.54
CA LYS A 244 7.73 4.63 17.46
C LYS A 244 8.99 4.14 16.78
N LYS A 245 9.22 4.59 15.55
CA LYS A 245 10.42 4.29 14.76
C LYS A 245 11.68 4.60 15.58
N LEU A 246 12.59 3.64 15.65
CA LEU A 246 13.86 3.81 16.37
C LEU A 246 14.88 4.58 15.51
N PRO A 247 15.81 5.35 16.12
CA PRO A 247 16.76 6.18 15.36
C PRO A 247 17.65 5.42 14.37
N HIS A 248 17.87 4.12 14.59
CA HIS A 248 18.71 3.27 13.75
C HIS A 248 17.96 2.54 12.63
N GLU A 249 16.64 2.69 12.54
CA GLU A 249 15.86 2.07 11.47
C GLU A 249 15.91 2.98 10.24
N GLU A 250 16.58 2.51 9.18
CA GLU A 250 16.65 3.24 7.90
C GLU A 250 15.29 3.32 7.19
N VAL A 251 15.17 4.26 6.25
CA VAL A 251 14.13 4.26 5.21
C VAL A 251 14.62 3.44 4.02
#